data_AF-A0A3S4XSG5-F1
#
_entry.id   AF-A0A3S4XSG5-F1
#
_cell.length_a   1.000
_cell.length_b   1.000
_cell.length_c   1.000
_cell.angle_alpha   90.00
_cell.angle_beta   90.00
_cell.angle_gamma   90.00
#
_symmetry.space_group_name_H-M   'P 1'
#
loop_
_entity.id
_entity.type
_entity.pdbx_description
1 polymer ?
#
loop_
_entity_poly.entity_id
_entity_poly.type
_entity_poly.pdbx_seq_one_letter_code
_entity_poly.pdbx_strand_id
1 'polypeptide(L)' 'MATYFVGDLHGCYDELQLLLEKVAFEPTQDKLYLVGDLVARGDKSLECLRFVKSLGNAAQTVLGNHDLHLISTALGIKK' A
#
# COMPACT_ATOMS: atom_id res chain seq x y z
N MET A 1 2.60 -13.19 -15.89
CA MET A 1 2.86 -13.18 -14.43
C MET A 1 4.16 -12.44 -14.19
N ALA A 2 4.04 -11.15 -13.91
CA ALA A 2 5.11 -10.31 -13.42
C ALA A 2 4.95 -10.07 -11.92
N THR A 3 6.06 -9.74 -11.26
CA THR A 3 6.08 -9.38 -9.85
C THR A 3 6.66 -7.98 -9.72
N TYR A 4 5.89 -7.07 -9.14
CA TYR A 4 6.26 -5.68 -8.95
C TYR A 4 6.55 -5.41 -7.48
N PHE A 5 7.64 -4.70 -7.21
CA PHE A 5 7.99 -4.21 -5.89
C PHE A 5 7.88 -2.69 -5.91
N VAL A 6 7.05 -2.15 -5.02
CA VAL A 6 6.86 -0.70 -4.88
C VAL A 6 7.36 -0.27 -3.49
N GLY A 7 8.08 0.85 -3.48
CA GLY A 7 8.60 1.49 -2.28
C GLY A 7 7.50 2.07 -1.39
N ASP A 8 7.92 2.90 -0.44
CA ASP A 8 7.03 3.56 0.52
C ASP A 8 5.90 4.32 -0.21
N LEU A 9 4.66 4.07 0.20
CA LEU A 9 3.48 4.66 -0.45
C LEU A 9 3.12 6.01 0.15
N HIS A 10 3.16 6.15 1.47
CA HIS A 10 2.86 7.38 2.18
C HIS A 10 1.59 8.10 1.70
N GLY A 11 0.50 7.36 1.48
CA GLY A 11 -0.75 7.95 1.01
C GLY A 11 -0.73 8.52 -0.42
N CYS A 12 0.31 8.27 -1.22
CA CYS A 12 0.41 8.65 -2.64
C CYS A 12 -0.41 7.70 -3.55
N TYR A 13 -1.73 7.71 -3.36
CA TYR A 13 -2.65 6.80 -4.07
C TYR A 13 -2.67 7.04 -5.58
N ASP A 14 -2.70 8.31 -6.01
CA ASP A 14 -2.81 8.64 -7.43
C ASP A 14 -1.55 8.23 -8.19
N GLU A 15 -0.38 8.46 -7.60
CA GLU A 15 0.92 8.06 -8.13
C GLU A 15 1.05 6.54 -8.23
N LEU A 16 0.51 5.81 -7.24
CA LEU A 16 0.43 4.35 -7.32
C LEU A 16 -0.43 3.91 -8.52
N GLN A 17 -1.60 4.51 -8.74
CA GLN A 17 -2.43 4.17 -9.90
C GLN A 17 -1.69 4.44 -11.21
N LEU A 18 -1.01 5.58 -11.34
CA LEU A 18 -0.20 5.92 -12.52
C LEU A 18 0.93 4.91 -12.76
N LEU A 19 1.60 4.45 -11.70
CA LEU A 19 2.63 3.42 -11.80
C LEU A 19 2.07 2.08 -12.28
N LEU A 20 0.93 1.66 -11.73
CA LEU A 20 0.27 0.40 -12.10
C LEU A 20 -0.27 0.44 -13.54
N GLU A 21 -0.81 1.57 -13.97
CA GLU A 21 -1.25 1.79 -15.36
C GLU A 21 -0.06 1.70 -16.33
N LYS A 22 1.08 2.32 -15.98
CA LYS A 22 2.29 2.32 -16.82
C LYS A 22 2.83 0.92 -17.10
N VAL A 23 2.65 -0.02 -16.18
CA VAL A 23 3.08 -1.41 -16.33
C VAL A 23 1.95 -2.35 -16.73
N ALA A 24 0.75 -1.81 -17.01
CA ALA A 24 -0.47 -2.56 -17.32
C ALA A 24 -0.72 -3.68 -16.30
N PHE A 25 -0.64 -3.34 -15.00
CA PHE A 25 -0.81 -4.30 -13.91
C PHE A 25 -2.19 -4.97 -13.97
N GLU A 26 -2.18 -6.30 -13.98
CA GLU A 26 -3.40 -7.12 -14.01
C GLU A 26 -3.50 -7.97 -12.73
N PRO A 27 -4.39 -7.66 -11.78
CA PRO A 27 -4.50 -8.36 -10.50
C PRO A 27 -4.78 -9.87 -10.62
N THR A 28 -5.39 -10.31 -11.73
CA THR A 28 -5.66 -11.73 -11.96
C THR A 28 -4.41 -12.52 -12.40
N GLN A 29 -3.35 -11.84 -12.85
CA GLN A 29 -2.15 -12.47 -13.41
C GLN A 29 -0.85 -12.08 -12.70
N ASP A 30 -0.79 -10.89 -12.11
CA ASP A 30 0.41 -10.29 -11.56
C ASP A 30 0.38 -10.20 -10.03
N LYS A 31 1.54 -9.91 -9.45
CA LYS A 31 1.70 -9.71 -8.00
C LYS A 31 2.30 -8.35 -7.70
N LEU A 32 1.74 -7.68 -6.70
CA LEU A 32 2.23 -6.42 -6.15
C LEU A 32 2.76 -6.65 -4.73
N TYR A 33 4.03 -6.33 -4.52
CA TYR A 33 4.68 -6.34 -3.21
C TYR A 33 5.00 -4.92 -2.78
N LEU A 34 4.57 -4.57 -1.58
CA LEU A 34 4.78 -3.25 -0.97
C LEU A 34 5.74 -3.39 0.21
N VAL A 35 6.67 -2.45 0.33
CA VAL A 35 7.69 -2.46 1.39
C VAL A 35 7.19 -1.88 2.72
N GLY A 36 5.90 -1.57 2.83
CA GLY A 36 5.29 -0.95 4.01
C GLY A 36 5.12 0.56 3.85
N ASP A 37 4.80 1.22 4.95
CA ASP A 37 4.50 2.66 5.02
C ASP A 37 3.43 3.06 4.00
N LEU A 38 2.30 2.35 4.05
CA LEU A 38 1.15 2.60 3.18
C LEU A 38 0.49 3.94 3.50
N VAL A 39 0.64 4.39 4.75
CA VAL A 39 0.02 5.59 5.30
C VAL A 39 1.04 6.67 5.67
N ALA A 40 0.50 7.80 6.12
CA ALA A 40 1.20 9.00 6.60
C ALA A 40 1.77 9.88 5.47
N ARG A 41 2.02 11.15 5.81
CA ARG A 41 2.53 12.23 4.95
C ARG A 41 1.60 12.68 3.82
N GLY A 42 1.09 11.77 3.00
CA GLY A 42 0.16 12.07 1.92
C GLY A 42 -1.32 12.04 2.34
N ASP A 43 -2.14 12.68 1.53
CA ASP A 43 -3.54 12.98 1.85
C ASP A 43 -4.48 11.78 1.68
N LYS A 44 -4.08 10.77 0.89
CA LYS A 44 -4.93 9.63 0.48
C LYS A 44 -4.56 8.30 1.13
N SER A 45 -4.15 8.35 2.40
CA SER A 45 -3.78 7.16 3.18
C SER A 45 -4.91 6.11 3.25
N LEU A 46 -6.17 6.54 3.36
CA LEU A 46 -7.32 5.63 3.45
C LEU A 46 -7.56 4.89 2.12
N GLU A 47 -7.42 5.59 1.00
CA GLU A 47 -7.54 5.06 -0.35
C GLU A 47 -6.45 4.03 -0.62
N CYS A 48 -5.19 4.31 -0.25
CA CYS A 48 -4.11 3.32 -0.30
C CYS A 48 -4.46 2.04 0.45
N LEU A 49 -4.88 2.14 1.71
CA LEU A 49 -5.25 0.96 2.51
C LEU A 49 -6.42 0.17 1.89
N ARG A 50 -7.46 0.86 1.42
CA ARG A 50 -8.63 0.22 0.78
C ARG A 50 -8.25 -0.47 -0.51
N PHE A 51 -7.45 0.18 -1.35
CA PHE A 51 -7.00 -0.35 -2.61
C PHE A 51 -6.15 -1.61 -2.42
N VAL A 52 -5.10 -1.53 -1.60
CA VAL A 52 -4.22 -2.68 -1.32
C VAL A 52 -5.02 -3.84 -0.75
N LYS A 53 -5.96 -3.57 0.16
CA LYS A 53 -6.86 -4.61 0.70
C LYS A 53 -7.78 -5.21 -0.39
N SER A 54 -8.28 -4.40 -1.32
CA SER A 54 -9.18 -4.85 -2.39
C SER A 54 -8.52 -5.80 -3.39
N LEU A 55 -7.19 -5.73 -3.53
CA LEU A 55 -6.41 -6.62 -4.40
C LEU A 55 -6.31 -8.07 -3.86
N GLY A 56 -6.68 -8.31 -2.60
CA GLY A 56 -6.68 -9.65 -2.01
C GLY A 56 -5.32 -10.35 -2.18
N ASN A 57 -5.31 -11.56 -2.72
CA ASN A 57 -4.09 -12.35 -2.92
C ASN A 57 -3.13 -11.79 -3.97
N ALA A 58 -3.53 -10.77 -4.74
CA ALA A 58 -2.68 -10.11 -5.73
C ALA A 58 -1.72 -9.09 -5.10
N ALA A 59 -1.98 -8.64 -3.87
CA ALA A 59 -1.12 -7.72 -3.15
C ALA A 59 -0.61 -8.31 -1.83
N GLN A 60 0.66 -8.04 -1.52
CA GLN A 60 1.27 -8.35 -0.24
C GLN A 60 2.06 -7.14 0.26
N THR A 61 2.05 -6.91 1.57
CA THR A 61 2.85 -5.86 2.18
C THR A 61 3.53 -6.37 3.43
N VAL A 62 4.73 -5.88 3.69
CA VAL A 62 5.30 -5.90 5.04
C VAL A 62 4.80 -4.68 5.83
N LEU A 63 4.96 -4.69 7.16
CA LEU A 63 4.58 -3.55 8.01
C LEU A 63 5.75 -2.58 8.14
N GLY A 64 5.52 -1.32 7.75
CA GLY A 64 6.44 -0.22 7.98
C GLY A 64 6.27 0.42 9.36
N ASN A 65 7.17 1.34 9.72
CA ASN A 65 7.10 2.02 11.01
C ASN A 65 5.90 2.96 11.12
N HIS A 66 5.46 3.59 10.03
CA HIS A 66 4.26 4.43 10.04
C HIS A 66 2.98 3.59 10.17
N ASP A 67 2.95 2.40 9.55
CA ASP A 67 1.82 1.48 9.70
C ASP A 67 1.69 0.98 11.14
N LEU A 68 2.81 0.56 11.74
CA LEU A 68 2.85 0.13 13.15
C LEU A 68 2.46 1.28 14.09
N HIS A 69 2.88 2.50 13.79
CA HIS A 69 2.49 3.66 14.58
C HIS A 69 0.98 3.94 14.49
N LEU A 70 0.38 3.84 13.30
CA LEU A 70 -1.07 3.96 13.12
C LEU A 70 -1.81 2.89 13.94
N ILE A 71 -1.39 1.62 13.83
CA ILE A 71 -2.00 0.51 14.59
C ILE A 71 -1.87 0.75 16.10
N SER A 72 -0.69 1.15 16.57
CA SER A 72 -0.44 1.45 17.97
C SER A 72 -1.33 2.59 18.50
N THR A 73 -1.54 3.62 17.69
CA THR A 73 -2.42 4.76 18.01
C THR A 73 -3.89 4.33 18.03
N ALA A 74 -4.34 3.56 17.03
CA ALA A 74 -5.71 3.04 16.96
C ALA A 74 -6.05 2.11 18.13
N LEU A 75 -5.07 1.37 18.64
CA LEU A 75 -5.19 0.51 19.83
C LEU A 75 -4.98 1.26 21.15
N GLY A 76 -4.67 2.56 21.12
CA GLY A 76 -4.43 3.38 22.33
C GLY A 76 -3.15 3.03 23.09
N ILE A 77 -2.21 2.31 22.48
CA ILE A 77 -0.93 1.91 23.10
C ILE A 77 0.05 3.10 23.15
N LYS A 78 0.02 3.94 22.11
CA LYS A 78 0.85 5.15 22.00
C LYS A 78 -0.09 6.32 21.72
N LYS A 79 -0.05 7.33 22.59
CA LYS A 79 -0.73 8.61 22.39
C LYS A 79 0.17 9.57 21.62
#